data_AF-A0AAP3CFQ2-F1
#
_entry.id   AF-A0AAP3CFQ2-F1
#
_cell.length_a   1.000
_cell.length_b   1.000
_cell.length_c   1.000
_cell.angle_alpha   90.00
_cell.angle_beta   90.00
_cell.angle_gamma   90.00
#
_symmetry.space_group_name_H-M   'P 1'
#
loop_
_entity.id
_entity.type
_entity.pdbx_description
1 polymer ?
#
loop_
_entity_poly.entity_id
_entity_poly.type
_entity_poly.pdbx_seq_one_letter_code
_entity_poly.pdbx_strand_id
1 'polypeptide(L)'
;MSNPVTITEAAALHIKDMMKEHEEENAFLRVGVKGGGCSGLSYGMGFEHDKAESDSMFDEHGITVLVDKESLDIMNGTVIDYKQSMLGGGFTIDNPNAIASCGCGSSFRTATNTGTPEEC
;
A
#
# COMPACT_ATOMS: atom_id res chain seq x y z
N MET A 1 -8.78 -6.07 20.95
CA MET A 1 -7.96 -6.66 19.88
C MET A 1 -7.77 -5.55 18.87
N SER A 2 -6.64 -4.86 18.90
CA SER A 2 -6.33 -3.85 17.87
C SER A 2 -5.70 -4.59 16.71
N ASN A 3 -6.42 -4.72 15.61
CA ASN A 3 -5.82 -5.21 14.37
C ASN A 3 -4.79 -4.16 13.93
N PRO A 4 -3.54 -4.57 13.67
CA PRO A 4 -2.51 -3.60 13.27
C PRO A 4 -2.90 -2.96 11.94
N VAL A 5 -3.46 -3.74 11.02
CA VAL A 5 -3.91 -3.28 9.70
C VAL A 5 -5.44 -3.31 9.65
N THR A 6 -6.01 -2.31 9.00
CA THR A 6 -7.43 -2.24 8.63
C THR A 6 -7.52 -2.01 7.12
N ILE A 7 -8.36 -2.76 6.42
CA ILE A 7 -8.61 -2.76 4.99
C ILE A 7 -10.05 -2.31 4.83
N THR A 8 -10.26 -1.29 4.03
CA THR A 8 -11.60 -0.82 3.70
C THR A 8 -12.35 -1.81 2.82
N GLU A 9 -13.69 -1.75 2.81
CA GLU A 9 -14.51 -2.58 1.93
C GLU A 9 -14.13 -2.43 0.45
N ALA A 10 -13.77 -1.22 0.01
CA ALA A 10 -13.35 -0.97 -1.37
C ALA A 10 -12.06 -1.73 -1.73
N ALA A 11 -11.07 -1.68 -0.84
CA ALA A 11 -9.82 -2.42 -1.02
C ALA A 11 -10.05 -3.94 -0.97
N ALA A 12 -10.86 -4.42 -0.01
CA ALA A 12 -11.18 -5.83 0.10
C ALA A 12 -11.91 -6.37 -1.14
N LEU A 13 -12.88 -5.62 -1.68
CA LEU A 13 -13.56 -5.99 -2.92
C LEU A 13 -12.59 -6.13 -4.09
N HIS A 14 -11.67 -5.17 -4.25
CA HIS A 14 -10.71 -5.21 -5.34
C HIS A 14 -9.70 -6.35 -5.19
N ILE A 15 -9.21 -6.62 -3.97
CA ILE A 15 -8.33 -7.76 -3.70
C ILE A 15 -9.04 -9.08 -4.02
N LYS A 16 -10.31 -9.24 -3.63
CA LYS A 16 -11.10 -10.44 -3.97
C LYS A 16 -11.29 -10.60 -5.47
N ASP A 17 -11.49 -9.51 -6.18
CA ASP A 17 -11.61 -9.52 -7.64
C ASP A 17 -10.30 -10.01 -8.26
N MET A 18 -9.16 -9.45 -7.83
CA MET A 18 -7.83 -9.91 -8.26
C MET A 18 -7.58 -11.39 -7.92
N MET A 19 -7.94 -11.85 -6.72
CA MET A 19 -7.79 -13.26 -6.33
C MET A 19 -8.61 -14.17 -7.24
N LYS A 20 -9.82 -13.75 -7.64
CA LYS A 20 -10.65 -14.51 -8.59
C LYS A 20 -10.08 -14.49 -10.00
N GLU A 21 -9.61 -13.34 -10.48
CA GLU A 21 -8.99 -13.22 -11.81
C GLU A 21 -7.73 -14.07 -11.93
N HIS A 22 -6.99 -14.24 -10.84
CA HIS A 22 -5.76 -15.03 -10.78
C HIS A 22 -5.99 -16.50 -10.36
N GLU A 23 -7.23 -16.94 -10.12
CA GLU A 23 -7.56 -18.27 -9.58
C GLU A 23 -6.88 -18.58 -8.22
N GLU A 24 -6.55 -17.54 -7.46
CA GLU A 24 -5.84 -17.56 -6.18
C GLU A 24 -6.81 -17.43 -4.99
N GLU A 25 -8.04 -17.95 -5.09
CA GLU A 25 -9.08 -17.80 -4.06
C GLU A 25 -8.70 -18.41 -2.69
N ASN A 26 -7.71 -19.32 -2.67
CA ASN A 26 -7.18 -19.94 -1.45
C ASN A 26 -5.85 -19.32 -0.98
N ALA A 27 -5.32 -18.32 -1.68
CA ALA A 27 -4.10 -17.65 -1.28
C ALA A 27 -4.35 -16.69 -0.11
N PHE A 28 -3.29 -16.37 0.60
CA PHE A 28 -3.25 -15.39 1.66
C PHE A 28 -2.62 -14.09 1.14
N LEU A 29 -3.18 -12.95 1.53
CA LEU A 29 -2.62 -11.66 1.19
C LEU A 29 -1.48 -11.33 2.15
N ARG A 30 -0.23 -11.44 1.70
CA ARG A 30 0.93 -10.98 2.45
C ARG A 30 1.10 -9.47 2.26
N VAL A 31 1.17 -8.72 3.36
CA VAL A 31 1.42 -7.29 3.36
C VAL A 31 2.71 -7.01 4.12
N GLY A 32 3.64 -6.31 3.48
CA GLY A 32 4.91 -5.91 4.07
C GLY A 32 5.26 -4.46 3.72
N VAL A 33 6.09 -3.82 4.54
CA VAL A 33 6.66 -2.52 4.18
C VAL A 33 7.94 -2.77 3.35
N LYS A 34 8.04 -2.15 2.18
CA LYS A 34 9.28 -2.07 1.41
C LYS A 34 9.77 -0.63 1.42
N GLY A 35 11.04 -0.43 1.75
CA GLY A 35 11.67 0.88 1.61
C GLY A 35 11.58 1.36 0.15
N GLY A 36 10.64 2.26 -0.13
CA GLY A 36 10.63 3.02 -1.37
C GLY A 36 11.73 4.07 -1.30
N GLY A 37 12.29 4.45 -2.46
CA GLY A 37 13.39 5.40 -2.54
C GLY A 37 13.04 6.82 -2.03
N CYS A 38 13.73 7.84 -2.55
CA CYS A 38 13.70 9.25 -2.09
C CYS A 38 12.32 9.93 -1.85
N SER A 39 11.20 9.28 -2.18
CA SER A 39 9.84 9.84 -2.15
C SER A 39 8.89 9.20 -1.13
N GLY A 40 9.33 8.18 -0.35
CA GLY A 40 8.52 7.65 0.76
C GLY A 40 8.53 6.12 0.91
N LEU A 41 7.98 5.64 2.03
CA LEU A 41 7.77 4.22 2.29
C LEU A 41 6.78 3.65 1.26
N SER A 42 7.11 2.49 0.67
CA SER A 42 6.20 1.75 -0.20
C SER A 42 5.71 0.51 0.53
N TYR A 43 4.54 0.04 0.17
CA TYR A 43 3.98 -1.18 0.75
C TYR A 43 3.92 -2.23 -0.35
N GLY A 44 4.39 -3.43 -0.03
CA GLY A 44 4.31 -4.59 -0.88
C GLY A 44 3.11 -5.43 -0.48
N MET A 45 2.29 -5.79 -1.46
CA MET A 45 1.22 -6.77 -1.31
C MET A 45 1.52 -7.92 -2.27
N GLY A 46 1.37 -9.15 -1.80
CA GLY A 46 1.55 -10.36 -2.60
C GLY A 46 0.59 -11.44 -2.17
N PHE A 47 0.29 -12.37 -3.07
CA PHE A 47 -0.49 -13.56 -2.76
C PHE A 47 0.46 -14.72 -2.50
N GLU A 48 0.33 -15.36 -1.33
CA GLU A 48 1.12 -16.52 -0.93
C GLU A 48 0.20 -17.60 -0.37
N HIS A 49 0.46 -18.87 -0.66
CA HIS A 49 -0.32 -19.99 -0.13
C HIS A 49 0.22 -20.52 1.19
N ASP A 50 1.44 -20.12 1.54
CA ASP A 50 2.13 -20.56 2.74
C ASP A 50 2.21 -19.42 3.76
N LYS A 51 2.15 -19.77 5.04
CA LYS A 51 2.24 -18.81 6.15
C LYS A 51 3.45 -19.16 7.00
N ALA A 52 4.29 -18.18 7.35
CA ALA A 52 5.35 -18.45 8.31
C ALA A 52 4.79 -18.45 9.75
N GLU A 53 5.45 -19.17 10.65
CA GLU A 53 5.09 -19.21 12.07
C GLU A 53 5.32 -17.85 12.77
N SER A 54 6.18 -17.01 12.18
CA SER A 54 6.47 -15.66 12.66
C SER A 54 5.54 -14.60 12.09
N ASP A 55 4.68 -14.96 11.12
CA ASP A 55 3.69 -14.07 10.54
C ASP A 55 2.46 -14.00 11.43
N SER A 56 1.89 -12.80 11.55
CA SER A 56 0.59 -12.64 12.16
C SER A 56 -0.49 -12.67 11.10
N MET A 57 -1.51 -13.50 11.35
CA MET A 57 -2.62 -13.75 10.46
C MET A 57 -3.86 -13.04 11.01
N PHE A 58 -4.52 -12.27 10.16
CA PHE A 58 -5.74 -11.55 10.49
C PHE A 58 -6.78 -11.78 9.40
N ASP A 59 -8.06 -11.82 9.77
CA ASP A 59 -9.14 -11.86 8.79
C ASP A 59 -9.72 -10.46 8.62
N GLU A 60 -9.77 -10.01 7.38
CA GLU A 60 -10.32 -8.72 6.99
C GLU A 60 -11.32 -8.89 5.86
N HIS A 61 -12.59 -8.64 6.18
CA HIS A 61 -13.68 -8.75 5.22
C HIS A 61 -13.72 -10.13 4.51
N GLY A 62 -13.27 -11.21 5.15
CA GLY A 62 -13.15 -12.54 4.55
C GLY A 62 -11.94 -12.73 3.64
N ILE A 63 -10.89 -11.93 3.84
CA ILE A 63 -9.58 -12.09 3.23
C ILE A 63 -8.60 -12.33 4.37
N THR A 64 -7.81 -13.38 4.26
CA THR A 64 -6.73 -13.61 5.21
C THR A 64 -5.52 -12.76 4.84
N VAL A 65 -5.10 -11.92 5.77
CA VAL A 65 -3.94 -11.04 5.66
C VAL A 65 -2.82 -11.59 6.53
N LEU A 66 -1.63 -11.73 5.95
CA LEU A 66 -0.40 -12.11 6.63
C LEU A 66 0.52 -10.90 6.74
N VAL A 67 1.00 -10.63 7.95
CA VAL A 67 1.93 -9.53 8.22
C VAL A 67 3.12 -10.05 9.01
N ASP A 68 4.32 -9.84 8.47
CA ASP A 68 5.58 -10.14 9.14
C ASP A 68 5.69 -9.36 10.46
N LYS A 69 6.21 -10.01 11.51
CA LYS A 69 6.37 -9.41 12.84
C LYS A 69 7.11 -8.06 12.84
N GLU A 70 8.10 -7.90 11.97
CA GLU A 70 8.89 -6.67 11.84
C GLU A 70 8.09 -5.54 11.19
N SER A 71 7.21 -5.88 10.23
CA SER A 71 6.29 -4.91 9.61
C SER A 71 5.11 -4.57 10.52
N LEU A 72 4.71 -5.47 11.41
CA LEU A 72 3.53 -5.34 12.28
C LEU A 72 3.60 -4.12 13.21
N ASP A 73 4.80 -3.84 13.74
CA ASP A 73 5.03 -2.67 14.60
C ASP A 73 4.86 -1.36 13.80
N ILE A 74 5.40 -1.33 12.58
CA ILE A 74 5.31 -0.18 11.66
C ILE A 74 3.89 -0.02 11.13
N MET A 75 3.18 -1.11 10.88
CA MET A 75 1.83 -1.12 10.34
C MET A 75 0.76 -0.90 11.38
N ASN A 76 1.09 -0.79 12.68
CA ASN A 76 0.08 -0.64 13.71
C ASN A 76 -0.80 0.60 13.48
N GLY A 77 -2.12 0.42 13.41
CA GLY A 77 -3.06 1.51 13.11
C GLY A 77 -3.08 1.94 11.65
N THR A 78 -2.53 1.14 10.74
CA THR A 78 -2.54 1.43 9.30
C THR A 78 -3.89 1.11 8.69
N VAL A 79 -4.37 2.01 7.84
CA VAL A 79 -5.60 1.83 7.06
C VAL A 79 -5.26 1.75 5.57
N ILE A 80 -5.67 0.68 4.92
CA ILE A 80 -5.51 0.42 3.49
C ILE A 80 -6.85 0.69 2.79
N ASP A 81 -6.85 1.72 1.96
CA ASP A 81 -7.98 2.13 1.12
C ASP A 81 -7.66 1.87 -0.36
N TYR A 82 -8.69 1.68 -1.18
CA TYR A 82 -8.52 1.58 -2.62
C TYR A 82 -9.34 2.65 -3.31
N LYS A 83 -8.65 3.50 -4.08
CA LYS A 83 -9.28 4.57 -4.85
C LYS A 83 -9.19 4.25 -6.33
N GLN A 84 -10.33 4.02 -6.93
CA GLN A 84 -10.45 3.91 -8.38
C GLN A 84 -10.45 5.32 -8.99
N SER A 85 -9.46 5.64 -9.81
CA SER A 85 -9.41 6.89 -10.57
C SER A 85 -9.57 6.63 -12.07
N MET A 86 -9.94 7.68 -12.82
CA MET A 86 -10.23 7.60 -14.26
C MET A 86 -9.00 7.19 -15.09
N LEU A 87 -7.79 7.40 -14.56
CA LEU A 87 -6.51 7.01 -15.17
C LEU A 87 -5.97 5.65 -14.66
N GLY A 88 -6.70 4.98 -13.77
CA GLY A 88 -6.26 3.78 -13.08
C GLY A 88 -6.57 3.85 -11.58
N GLY A 89 -6.91 2.72 -10.97
CA GLY A 89 -7.08 2.63 -9.53
C GLY A 89 -5.75 2.35 -8.81
N GLY A 90 -5.68 2.75 -7.54
CA GLY A 90 -4.49 2.57 -6.72
C GLY A 90 -4.84 2.36 -5.24
N PHE A 91 -4.01 1.56 -4.58
CA PHE A 91 -4.06 1.38 -3.13
C PHE A 91 -3.46 2.62 -2.44
N THR A 92 -4.24 3.20 -1.53
CA THR A 92 -3.83 4.31 -0.66
C THR A 92 -3.64 3.75 0.74
N ILE A 93 -2.53 4.07 1.38
CA ILE A 93 -2.19 3.54 2.69
C ILE A 93 -1.96 4.70 3.63
N ASP A 94 -2.81 4.80 4.64
CA ASP A 94 -2.74 5.81 5.70
C ASP A 94 -2.16 5.15 6.93
N ASN A 95 -0.92 5.48 7.28
CA ASN A 95 -0.24 4.91 8.42
C ASN A 95 0.20 6.03 9.36
N PRO A 96 -0.38 6.14 10.58
CA PRO A 96 -0.02 7.17 11.54
C PRO A 96 1.42 7.03 12.07
N ASN A 97 1.99 5.82 12.00
CA ASN A 97 3.39 5.55 12.34
C ASN A 97 4.35 5.77 11.17
N ALA A 98 3.84 5.83 9.94
CA ALA A 98 4.63 6.25 8.79
C ALA A 98 4.85 7.75 8.89
N ILE A 99 6.00 8.14 9.41
CA ILE A 99 6.52 9.50 9.29
C ILE A 99 6.88 9.68 7.81
N ALA A 100 5.88 9.95 6.98
CA ALA A 100 6.08 10.48 5.65
C ALA A 100 6.73 11.85 5.83
N SER A 101 8.06 11.87 5.86
CA SER A 101 8.83 13.10 5.73
C SER A 101 8.72 13.59 4.28
N CYS A 102 7.51 13.99 3.86
CA CYS A 102 7.34 14.85 2.71
C CYS A 102 7.58 16.30 3.17
N GLY A 103 8.76 16.52 3.73
CA GLY A 103 9.32 17.82 4.05
C GLY A 103 10.07 18.37 2.83
N CYS A 104 9.36 18.60 1.73
CA CYS A 104 9.80 19.61 0.77
C CYS A 104 8.59 20.32 0.19
N GLY A 105 7.98 21.14 1.05
CA GLY A 105 7.29 22.33 0.59
C GLY A 105 8.29 23.23 -0.13
N SER A 106 8.39 23.07 -1.44
CA SER A 106 8.74 24.17 -2.34
C SER A 106 8.15 23.89 -3.70
N SER A 107 6.85 24.16 -3.77
CA SER A 107 6.32 24.90 -4.90
C SER A 107 7.21 26.12 -5.13
N PHE A 108 8.13 26.05 -6.08
CA PHE A 108 8.59 27.24 -6.79
C PHE A 108 8.25 27.05 -8.26
N ARG A 109 7.06 27.54 -8.64
CA ARG A 109 6.89 28.01 -9.99
C ARG A 109 7.75 29.27 -10.11
N THR A 110 8.89 29.16 -10.76
CA THR A 110 9.53 30.34 -11.34
C THR A 110 8.60 30.84 -12.44
N ALA A 111 7.83 31.87 -12.14
CA ALA A 111 7.38 32.79 -13.17
C ALA A 111 8.63 33.35 -13.85
N THR A 112 8.63 33.39 -15.19
CA THR A 112 9.67 33.97 -16.05
C THR A 112 11.00 33.22 -16.13
N ASN A 113 11.07 32.23 -17.03
CA ASN A 113 11.80 32.43 -18.30
C ASN A 113 11.51 31.30 -19.28
N THR A 114 10.93 31.70 -20.42
CA THR A 114 10.73 30.92 -21.63
C THR A 114 12.06 30.31 -22.08
N GLY A 115 12.19 29.00 -21.97
CA GLY A 115 13.20 28.26 -22.72
C GLY A 115 12.69 28.07 -24.15
N THR A 116 13.29 28.78 -25.09
CA THR A 116 13.16 28.49 -26.52
C THR A 116 13.72 27.09 -26.78
N PRO A 117 13.00 26.18 -27.44
CA PRO A 117 13.59 24.92 -27.89
C PRO A 117 14.43 25.18 -29.14
N GLU A 118 15.74 25.00 -29.04
CA GLU A 118 16.58 24.76 -30.21
C GLU A 118 17.36 23.47 -29.99
N GLU A 119 16.85 22.41 -30.61
CA GLU A 119 17.69 21.31 -31.10
C GLU A 119 18.26 21.74 -32.47
N CYS A 120 19.48 22.31 -32.47
CA CYS A 120 20.55 22.15 -33.47
C CYS A 120 21.75 23.02 -33.08
#